data_AF-A0AAU0RBN2-F1
#
_entry.id   AF-A0AAU0RBN2-F1
#
_cell.length_a   1.000
_cell.length_b   1.000
_cell.length_c   1.000
_cell.angle_alpha   90.00
_cell.angle_beta   90.00
_cell.angle_gamma   90.00
#
_symmetry.space_group_name_H-M   'P 1'
#
loop_
_entity.id
_entity.type
_entity.pdbx_description
1 polymer ?
#
loop_
_entity_poly.entity_id
_entity_poly.type
_entity_poly.pdbx_seq_one_letter_code
_entity_poly.pdbx_strand_id
1 'polypeptide(L)'
;MTSYPFIEAFFKSVLEQSKGVQGRFHLCPRFGLEINSDQLEGVINDDIKPVAGQKYPLAIMMPPRSQGCFDGKMGEWERYRAVMFFLNTTYYTGNNQIKAPNPNTRTSTHTITQDWHDMKRCAVNFLRVVDQLQRDRGLTNSIFRLPGGSQYDKMIDPVSLIGTDRVSGVRLDFQFSLMVGCEIEDYNIEDISLITVPVADPHPEHKL
;
A
#
# COMPACT_ATOMS: atom_id res chain seq x y z
N MET A 1 17.38 -8.68 -7.18
CA MET A 1 16.90 -8.13 -5.89
C MET A 1 15.37 -8.26 -5.67
N THR A 2 14.88 -8.52 -4.43
CA THR A 2 13.43 -8.47 -4.08
C THR A 2 13.00 -7.02 -3.85
N SER A 3 12.10 -6.47 -4.66
CA SER A 3 11.76 -5.03 -4.62
C SER A 3 10.28 -4.76 -4.93
N TYR A 4 9.95 -3.55 -5.39
CA TYR A 4 8.58 -3.10 -5.68
C TYR A 4 7.70 -4.09 -6.48
N PRO A 5 8.18 -4.75 -7.55
CA PRO A 5 7.36 -5.72 -8.30
C PRO A 5 6.95 -6.94 -7.47
N PHE A 6 7.82 -7.38 -6.54
CA PHE A 6 7.48 -8.46 -5.62
C PHE A 6 6.35 -8.05 -4.67
N ILE A 7 6.41 -6.83 -4.13
CA ILE A 7 5.37 -6.31 -3.21
C ILE A 7 4.02 -6.26 -3.92
N GLU A 8 3.99 -5.71 -5.13
CA GLU A 8 2.77 -5.61 -5.94
C GLU A 8 2.18 -7.00 -6.21
N ALA A 9 2.99 -7.93 -6.76
CA ALA A 9 2.54 -9.27 -7.10
C ALA A 9 2.05 -10.06 -5.87
N PHE A 10 2.79 -9.97 -4.77
CA PHE A 10 2.46 -10.69 -3.54
C PHE A 10 1.15 -10.17 -2.93
N PHE A 11 1.01 -8.85 -2.76
CA PHE A 11 -0.20 -8.28 -2.15
C PHE A 11 -1.42 -8.42 -3.05
N LYS A 12 -1.25 -8.30 -4.37
CA LYS A 12 -2.31 -8.60 -5.35
C LYS A 12 -2.79 -10.03 -5.21
N SER A 13 -1.88 -11.01 -5.17
CA SER A 13 -2.22 -12.42 -5.02
C SER A 13 -2.98 -12.71 -3.72
N VAL A 14 -2.60 -12.06 -2.61
CA VAL A 14 -3.35 -12.16 -1.34
C VAL A 14 -4.76 -11.58 -1.48
N LEU A 15 -4.91 -10.41 -2.09
CA LEU A 15 -6.19 -9.72 -2.22
C LEU A 15 -7.11 -10.34 -3.27
N GLU A 16 -6.58 -11.07 -4.26
CA GLU A 16 -7.36 -11.90 -5.18
C GLU A 16 -8.21 -12.95 -4.46
N GLN A 17 -7.69 -13.50 -3.35
CA GLN A 17 -8.42 -14.46 -2.53
C GLN A 17 -9.37 -13.81 -1.51
N SER A 18 -9.38 -12.48 -1.42
CA SER A 18 -10.28 -11.75 -0.51
C SER A 18 -11.71 -11.79 -1.00
N LYS A 19 -12.64 -12.30 -0.17
CA LYS A 19 -14.08 -12.28 -0.49
C LYS A 19 -14.66 -10.86 -0.58
N GLY A 20 -14.06 -9.88 0.09
CA GLY A 20 -14.52 -8.49 0.09
C GLY A 20 -13.95 -7.68 -1.07
N VAL A 21 -12.63 -7.75 -1.26
CA VAL A 21 -11.89 -6.94 -2.25
C VAL A 21 -11.82 -7.64 -3.61
N GLN A 22 -11.79 -8.97 -3.65
CA GLN A 22 -11.82 -9.80 -4.86
C GLN A 22 -10.78 -9.40 -5.91
N GLY A 23 -9.54 -9.17 -5.48
CA GLY A 23 -8.43 -8.81 -6.37
C GLY A 23 -8.48 -7.40 -6.93
N ARG A 24 -9.47 -6.57 -6.56
CA ARG A 24 -9.50 -5.14 -6.88
C ARG A 24 -8.46 -4.41 -6.05
N PHE A 25 -7.20 -4.60 -6.43
CA PHE A 25 -6.02 -4.01 -5.85
C PHE A 25 -5.32 -3.15 -6.90
N HIS A 26 -4.93 -1.93 -6.52
CA HIS A 26 -4.20 -1.02 -7.40
C HIS A 26 -3.01 -0.42 -6.65
N LEU A 27 -1.80 -0.57 -7.20
CA LEU A 27 -0.63 0.17 -6.78
C LEU A 27 -0.60 1.49 -7.54
N CYS A 28 -0.85 2.59 -6.83
CA CYS A 28 -0.86 3.92 -7.40
C CYS A 28 0.58 4.38 -7.69
N PRO A 29 0.91 4.90 -8.88
CA PRO A 29 2.24 5.43 -9.18
C PRO A 29 2.47 6.83 -8.59
N ARG A 30 1.42 7.55 -8.18
CA ARG A 30 1.54 8.92 -7.67
C ARG A 30 2.13 8.93 -6.27
N PHE A 31 3.13 9.77 -6.06
CA PHE A 31 3.81 9.91 -4.79
C PHE A 31 2.92 10.64 -3.77
N GLY A 32 2.75 10.02 -2.59
CA GLY A 32 1.85 10.51 -1.55
C GLY A 32 2.57 10.70 -0.23
N LEU A 33 3.36 11.78 -0.10
CA LEU A 33 3.92 12.13 1.21
C LEU A 33 2.80 12.53 2.19
N GLU A 34 1.70 13.11 1.70
CA GLU A 34 0.45 13.35 2.41
C GLU A 34 -0.71 13.37 1.40
N ILE A 35 -1.40 12.24 1.23
CA ILE A 35 -2.60 12.22 0.38
C ILE A 35 -3.74 12.80 1.17
N ASN A 36 -4.17 13.99 0.76
CA ASN A 36 -5.47 14.52 1.12
C ASN A 36 -6.56 13.91 0.22
N SER A 37 -7.82 14.18 0.56
CA SER A 37 -8.98 13.64 -0.15
C SER A 37 -8.96 13.93 -1.66
N ASP A 38 -8.45 15.09 -2.07
CA ASP A 38 -8.46 15.55 -3.47
C ASP A 38 -7.49 14.75 -4.35
N GLN A 39 -6.31 14.42 -3.82
CA GLN A 39 -5.34 13.58 -4.53
C GLN A 39 -5.84 12.14 -4.66
N LEU A 40 -6.48 11.61 -3.62
CA LEU A 40 -7.06 10.26 -3.65
C LEU A 40 -8.21 10.16 -4.66
N GLU A 41 -9.02 11.21 -4.79
CA GLU A 41 -10.05 11.32 -5.82
C GLU A 41 -9.46 11.27 -7.23
N GLY A 42 -8.40 12.05 -7.50
CA GLY A 42 -7.73 12.04 -8.80
C GLY A 42 -7.22 10.66 -9.18
N VAL A 43 -6.57 9.95 -8.25
CA VAL A 43 -6.11 8.56 -8.45
C VAL A 43 -7.29 7.63 -8.77
N ILE A 44 -8.36 7.74 -8.00
CA ILE A 44 -9.57 6.91 -8.16
C ILE A 44 -10.20 7.13 -9.54
N ASN A 45 -10.18 8.35 -10.06
CA ASN A 45 -10.83 8.70 -11.33
C ASN A 45 -9.94 8.44 -12.55
N ASP A 46 -8.66 8.76 -12.47
CA ASP A 46 -7.74 8.72 -13.60
C ASP A 46 -7.12 7.33 -13.81
N ASP A 47 -6.74 6.68 -12.70
CA ASP A 47 -5.82 5.53 -12.74
C ASP A 47 -6.55 4.19 -12.56
N ILE A 48 -7.79 4.20 -12.03
CA ILE A 48 -8.52 2.98 -11.67
C ILE A 48 -9.70 2.74 -12.63
N LYS A 49 -9.50 1.79 -13.54
CA LYS A 49 -10.55 1.35 -14.47
C LYS A 49 -11.41 0.23 -13.87
N PRO A 50 -12.75 0.31 -13.93
CA PRO A 50 -13.62 -0.75 -13.43
C PRO A 50 -13.41 -2.04 -14.21
N VAL A 51 -13.26 -3.15 -13.49
CA VAL A 51 -13.23 -4.50 -14.08
C VAL A 51 -14.65 -5.05 -14.08
N ALA A 52 -15.15 -5.47 -15.24
CA ALA A 52 -16.52 -5.97 -15.41
C ALA A 52 -17.62 -5.01 -14.89
N GLY A 53 -17.38 -3.69 -14.97
CA GLY A 53 -18.32 -2.66 -14.54
C GLY A 53 -18.35 -2.38 -13.03
N GLN A 54 -17.57 -3.10 -12.21
CA GLN A 54 -17.55 -2.93 -10.77
C GLN A 54 -16.19 -2.39 -10.29
N LYS A 55 -16.21 -1.17 -9.73
CA LYS A 55 -15.02 -0.49 -9.18
C LYS A 55 -14.78 -0.80 -7.70
N TYR A 56 -15.84 -1.00 -6.92
CA TYR A 56 -15.80 -1.14 -5.45
C TYR A 56 -16.38 -2.47 -4.96
N PRO A 57 -15.97 -3.01 -3.80
CA PRO A 57 -14.92 -2.52 -2.90
C PRO A 57 -13.51 -2.64 -3.49
N LEU A 58 -12.61 -1.73 -3.12
CA LEU A 58 -11.30 -1.52 -3.72
C LEU A 58 -10.21 -1.38 -2.66
N ALA A 59 -9.04 -1.94 -2.92
CA ALA A 59 -7.81 -1.68 -2.16
C ALA A 59 -6.82 -0.87 -3.02
N ILE A 60 -6.34 0.26 -2.52
CA ILE A 60 -5.33 1.09 -3.19
C ILE A 60 -4.11 1.14 -2.32
N MET A 61 -2.92 0.85 -2.85
CA MET A 61 -1.66 1.04 -2.15
C MET A 61 -0.90 2.20 -2.76
N MET A 62 -0.37 3.08 -1.91
CA MET A 62 0.56 4.11 -2.33
C MET A 62 1.97 3.53 -2.49
N PRO A 63 2.86 4.15 -3.30
CA PRO A 63 4.23 3.69 -3.43
C PRO A 63 4.85 3.49 -2.05
N PRO A 64 5.30 2.27 -1.71
CA PRO A 64 5.84 2.01 -0.39
C PRO A 64 7.18 2.73 -0.26
N ARG A 65 7.42 3.34 0.90
CA ARG A 65 8.69 4.03 1.18
C ARG A 65 9.65 3.05 1.81
N SER A 66 10.85 2.95 1.27
CA SER A 66 11.88 2.10 1.84
C SER A 66 12.89 2.91 2.68
N GLN A 67 13.44 2.25 3.68
CA GLN A 67 14.52 2.73 4.53
C GLN A 67 15.34 1.52 4.97
N GLY A 68 16.66 1.64 4.99
CA GLY A 68 17.54 0.53 5.32
C GLY A 68 18.97 1.00 5.50
N CYS A 69 19.80 0.10 6.02
CA CYS A 69 21.24 0.18 5.83
C CYS A 69 21.53 -0.46 4.48
N PHE A 70 22.24 0.25 3.61
CA PHE A 70 22.62 -0.22 2.27
C PHE A 70 24.15 -0.35 2.24
N ASP A 71 24.68 -1.19 3.13
CA ASP A 71 26.12 -1.39 3.25
C ASP A 71 26.64 -2.56 2.41
N GLY A 72 25.73 -3.27 1.72
CA GLY A 72 26.03 -4.31 0.74
C GLY A 72 26.41 -5.64 1.38
N LYS A 73 26.12 -5.86 2.67
CA LYS A 73 26.37 -7.14 3.33
C LYS A 73 25.30 -8.18 3.02
N MET A 74 25.70 -9.45 3.06
CA MET A 74 24.77 -10.55 2.94
C MET A 74 23.81 -10.58 4.14
N GLY A 75 22.51 -10.71 3.88
CA GLY A 75 21.48 -10.80 4.92
C GLY A 75 20.93 -9.45 5.36
N GLU A 76 21.15 -8.39 4.59
CA GLU A 76 20.53 -7.08 4.83
C GLU A 76 19.01 -7.13 4.62
N TRP A 77 18.31 -6.37 5.47
CA TRP A 77 16.87 -6.21 5.40
C TRP A 77 16.54 -4.75 5.16
N GLU A 78 15.79 -4.49 4.11
CA GLU A 78 15.23 -3.18 3.83
C GLU A 78 13.83 -3.11 4.42
N ARG A 79 13.56 -2.05 5.18
CA ARG A 79 12.28 -1.82 5.85
C ARG A 79 11.43 -0.90 4.97
N TYR A 80 10.21 -1.35 4.69
CA TYR A 80 9.23 -0.62 3.92
C TYR A 80 8.11 -0.14 4.82
N ARG A 81 7.60 1.06 4.55
CA ARG A 81 6.34 1.59 5.08
C ARG A 81 5.34 1.72 3.94
N ALA A 82 4.21 1.03 4.06
CA ALA A 82 3.12 1.07 3.09
C ALA A 82 1.88 1.73 3.69
N VAL A 83 1.19 2.50 2.86
CA VAL A 83 -0.13 3.05 3.14
C VAL A 83 -1.10 2.47 2.13
N MET A 84 -2.13 1.80 2.65
CA MET A 84 -3.19 1.16 1.87
C MET A 84 -4.55 1.72 2.25
N PHE A 85 -5.41 1.99 1.28
CA PHE A 85 -6.79 2.39 1.49
C PHE A 85 -7.71 1.23 1.10
N PHE A 86 -8.60 0.83 2.00
CA PHE A 86 -9.68 -0.11 1.73
C PHE A 86 -10.97 0.70 1.67
N LEU A 87 -11.55 0.81 0.47
CA LEU A 87 -12.59 1.77 0.15
C LEU A 87 -13.83 1.09 -0.42
N ASN A 88 -14.99 1.65 -0.11
CA ASN A 88 -16.27 1.25 -0.66
C ASN A 88 -17.13 2.49 -0.95
N THR A 89 -18.06 2.41 -1.89
CA THR A 89 -19.02 3.48 -2.18
C THR A 89 -19.95 3.70 -1.00
N THR A 90 -20.14 4.92 -0.53
CA THR A 90 -21.06 5.19 0.58
C THR A 90 -22.49 5.26 0.11
N TYR A 91 -23.41 4.64 0.87
CA TYR A 91 -24.86 4.53 0.59
C TYR A 91 -25.26 3.74 -0.66
N TYR A 92 -24.34 3.53 -1.60
CA TYR A 92 -24.57 2.77 -2.83
C TYR A 92 -23.66 1.55 -2.91
N THR A 93 -24.09 0.51 -3.60
CA THR A 93 -23.28 -0.65 -3.95
C THR A 93 -22.36 -0.30 -5.10
N GLY A 94 -21.36 -1.14 -5.38
CA GLY A 94 -20.47 -0.98 -6.54
C GLY A 94 -21.18 -0.99 -7.90
N ASN A 95 -22.47 -1.37 -7.94
CA ASN A 95 -23.34 -1.36 -9.12
C ASN A 95 -24.33 -0.17 -9.10
N ASN A 96 -24.06 0.85 -8.29
CA ASN A 96 -24.88 2.06 -8.14
C ASN A 96 -26.31 1.80 -7.62
N GLN A 97 -26.53 0.72 -6.87
CA GLN A 97 -27.81 0.44 -6.21
C GLN A 97 -27.77 0.91 -4.76
N ILE A 98 -28.89 1.32 -4.17
CA ILE A 98 -28.93 1.73 -2.75
C ILE A 98 -28.57 0.54 -1.85
N LYS A 99 -27.60 0.71 -0.95
CA LYS A 99 -27.25 -0.27 0.07
C LYS A 99 -28.36 -0.38 1.11
N ALA A 100 -28.75 -1.61 1.47
CA ALA A 100 -29.74 -1.89 2.52
C ALA A 100 -30.93 -0.88 2.49
N PRO A 101 -31.69 -0.85 1.39
CA PRO A 101 -32.65 0.22 1.13
C PRO A 101 -33.76 0.24 2.20
N ASN A 102 -34.05 1.43 2.71
CA ASN A 102 -35.23 1.65 3.53
C ASN A 102 -36.48 1.60 2.61
N PRO A 103 -37.44 0.69 2.84
CA PRO A 103 -38.62 0.55 1.98
C PRO A 103 -39.49 1.81 1.95
N ASN A 104 -39.44 2.66 2.99
CA ASN A 104 -40.29 3.83 3.12
C ASN A 104 -39.66 5.09 2.52
N THR A 105 -38.35 5.33 2.74
CA THR A 105 -37.66 6.56 2.31
C THR A 105 -36.85 6.39 1.04
N ARG A 106 -36.63 5.15 0.58
CA ARG A 106 -35.71 4.80 -0.52
C ARG A 106 -34.30 5.36 -0.33
N THR A 107 -33.87 5.51 0.92
CA THR A 107 -32.50 5.87 1.29
C THR A 107 -31.75 4.65 1.84
N SER A 108 -30.42 4.69 1.86
CA SER A 108 -29.63 3.65 2.50
C SER A 108 -29.85 3.64 4.01
N THR A 109 -30.04 2.46 4.60
CA THR A 109 -29.91 2.25 6.05
C THR A 109 -28.49 1.88 6.45
N HIS A 110 -27.64 1.54 5.47
CA HIS A 110 -26.22 1.28 5.69
C HIS A 110 -25.48 2.62 5.89
N THR A 111 -24.78 2.71 7.01
CA THR A 111 -24.12 3.92 7.52
C THR A 111 -22.63 3.94 7.19
N ILE A 112 -22.03 5.13 7.21
CA ILE A 112 -20.57 5.30 7.03
C ILE A 112 -19.79 4.48 8.06
N THR A 113 -20.25 4.41 9.31
CA THR A 113 -19.61 3.60 10.36
C THR A 113 -19.61 2.11 10.03
N GLN A 114 -20.64 1.62 9.34
CA GLN A 114 -20.68 0.23 8.86
C GLN A 114 -19.73 0.03 7.67
N ASP A 115 -19.58 1.03 6.79
CA ASP A 115 -18.53 0.99 5.75
C ASP A 115 -17.13 0.90 6.38
N TRP A 116 -16.85 1.69 7.43
CA TRP A 116 -15.59 1.60 8.18
C TRP A 116 -15.39 0.21 8.79
N HIS A 117 -16.43 -0.36 9.41
CA HIS A 117 -16.35 -1.69 10.00
C HIS A 117 -16.04 -2.76 8.94
N ASP A 118 -16.75 -2.73 7.81
CA ASP A 118 -16.58 -3.70 6.74
C ASP A 118 -15.19 -3.61 6.10
N MET A 119 -14.68 -2.40 5.87
CA MET A 119 -13.35 -2.18 5.30
C MET A 119 -12.22 -2.43 6.31
N LYS A 120 -12.42 -2.12 7.60
CA LYS A 120 -11.50 -2.51 8.67
C LYS A 120 -11.34 -4.03 8.74
N ARG A 121 -12.45 -4.78 8.63
CA ARG A 121 -12.39 -6.25 8.58
C ARG A 121 -11.57 -6.73 7.39
N CYS A 122 -11.69 -6.10 6.22
CA CYS A 122 -10.87 -6.43 5.05
C CYS A 122 -9.37 -6.17 5.30
N ALA A 123 -9.03 -5.00 5.83
CA ALA A 123 -7.65 -4.62 6.15
C ALA A 123 -7.01 -5.54 7.19
N VAL A 124 -7.74 -5.87 8.26
CA VAL A 124 -7.27 -6.80 9.31
C VAL A 124 -7.07 -8.21 8.75
N ASN A 125 -8.01 -8.69 7.94
CA ASN A 125 -7.89 -10.02 7.32
C ASN A 125 -6.71 -10.09 6.35
N PHE A 126 -6.46 -9.03 5.58
CA PHE A 126 -5.28 -8.92 4.73
C PHE A 126 -4.00 -9.12 5.54
N LEU A 127 -3.80 -8.34 6.62
CA LEU A 127 -2.63 -8.46 7.48
C LEU A 127 -2.50 -9.86 8.11
N ARG A 128 -3.61 -10.46 8.53
CA ARG A 128 -3.61 -11.82 9.12
C ARG A 128 -3.21 -12.88 8.10
N VAL A 129 -3.69 -12.79 6.87
CA VAL A 129 -3.33 -13.73 5.80
C VAL A 129 -1.86 -13.56 5.41
N VAL A 130 -1.36 -12.33 5.30
CA VAL A 130 0.07 -12.06 5.07
C VAL A 130 0.92 -12.65 6.21
N ASP A 131 0.54 -12.42 7.47
CA ASP A 131 1.22 -12.96 8.65
C ASP A 131 1.18 -14.50 8.70
N GLN A 132 0.06 -15.10 8.29
CA GLN A 132 -0.05 -16.55 8.18
C GLN A 132 0.86 -17.10 7.08
N LEU A 133 0.82 -16.52 5.88
CA LEU A 133 1.62 -16.96 4.74
C LEU A 133 3.12 -16.88 5.03
N GLN A 134 3.59 -15.81 5.68
CA GLN A 134 5.01 -15.70 6.02
C GLN A 134 5.49 -16.81 6.97
N ARG A 135 4.63 -17.26 7.90
CA ARG A 135 4.95 -18.34 8.84
C ARG A 135 4.87 -19.70 8.14
N ASP A 136 3.77 -19.96 7.45
CA ASP A 136 3.49 -21.25 6.81
C ASP A 136 4.49 -21.55 5.68
N ARG A 137 5.00 -20.51 5.01
CA ARG A 137 5.98 -20.63 3.91
C ARG A 137 7.42 -20.33 4.34
N GLY A 138 7.67 -20.03 5.62
CA GLY A 138 9.01 -19.72 6.14
C GLY A 138 9.67 -18.49 5.52
N LEU A 139 8.88 -17.52 5.03
CA LEU A 139 9.39 -16.32 4.33
C LEU A 139 10.21 -15.41 5.24
N THR A 140 9.95 -15.50 6.55
CA THR A 140 10.63 -14.70 7.56
C THR A 140 12.13 -14.92 7.59
N ASN A 141 12.69 -15.96 7.00
CA ASN A 141 14.15 -16.14 7.00
C ASN A 141 14.82 -15.77 5.68
N SER A 142 14.04 -15.50 4.63
CA SER A 142 14.57 -15.50 3.26
C SER A 142 14.10 -14.36 2.38
N ILE A 143 12.86 -13.87 2.55
CA ILE A 143 12.24 -12.98 1.55
C ILE A 143 11.48 -11.83 2.19
N PHE A 144 10.56 -12.13 3.12
CA PHE A 144 9.57 -11.17 3.61
C PHE A 144 9.32 -11.33 5.10
N ARG A 145 9.27 -10.20 5.81
CA ARG A 145 8.92 -10.13 7.23
C ARG A 145 7.89 -9.04 7.48
N LEU A 146 6.73 -9.42 7.99
CA LEU A 146 5.83 -8.53 8.68
C LEU A 146 6.22 -8.53 10.18
N PRO A 147 6.68 -7.40 10.74
CA PRO A 147 7.05 -7.32 12.15
C PRO A 147 5.87 -7.71 13.05
N GLY A 148 6.18 -8.55 14.03
CA GLY A 148 5.27 -8.91 15.10
C GLY A 148 5.57 -8.07 16.34
N GLY A 149 4.57 -7.36 16.88
CA GLY A 149 4.59 -7.06 18.31
C GLY A 149 4.57 -5.60 18.76
N SER A 150 4.75 -4.58 17.92
CA SER A 150 4.51 -3.19 18.37
C SER A 150 3.15 -2.66 17.90
N GLN A 151 2.43 -2.01 18.83
CA GLN A 151 1.13 -1.38 18.56
C GLN A 151 1.24 -0.20 17.58
N TYR A 152 2.46 0.28 17.31
CA TYR A 152 2.75 1.41 16.43
C TYR A 152 3.12 1.02 14.99
N ASP A 153 3.34 -0.27 14.72
CA ASP A 153 3.72 -0.74 13.38
C ASP A 153 2.52 -0.91 12.44
N LYS A 154 1.29 -0.82 12.95
CA LYS A 154 0.02 -1.04 12.22
C LYS A 154 -1.04 -0.09 12.72
N MET A 155 -1.38 0.92 11.95
CA MET A 155 -2.43 1.90 12.27
C MET A 155 -3.57 1.78 11.27
N ILE A 156 -4.81 1.80 11.76
CA ILE A 156 -6.02 1.78 10.91
C ILE A 156 -6.89 2.97 11.28
N ASP A 157 -7.05 3.91 10.35
CA ASP A 157 -7.83 5.13 10.53
C ASP A 157 -9.05 5.13 9.61
N PRO A 158 -10.23 5.58 10.07
CA PRO A 158 -11.38 5.74 9.20
C PRO A 158 -11.16 6.85 8.18
N VAL A 159 -11.71 6.66 6.98
CA VAL A 159 -11.79 7.68 5.93
C VAL A 159 -13.19 7.73 5.36
N SER A 160 -13.68 8.91 5.00
CA SER A 160 -15.10 9.08 4.64
C SER A 160 -15.32 10.11 3.54
N LEU A 161 -16.34 9.83 2.73
CA LEU A 161 -16.89 10.75 1.73
C LEU A 161 -15.82 11.38 0.83
N ILE A 162 -14.84 10.59 0.42
CA ILE A 162 -13.77 11.06 -0.46
C ILE A 162 -14.29 11.13 -1.90
N GLY A 163 -14.08 12.29 -2.52
CA GLY A 163 -14.34 12.58 -3.93
C GLY A 163 -15.79 12.46 -4.38
N THR A 164 -16.01 12.59 -5.70
CA THR A 164 -17.32 12.50 -6.36
C THR A 164 -18.00 11.14 -6.16
N ASP A 165 -17.20 10.07 -6.07
CA ASP A 165 -17.68 8.70 -5.87
C ASP A 165 -18.15 8.46 -4.41
N ARG A 166 -17.94 9.45 -3.52
CA ARG A 166 -18.33 9.45 -2.10
C ARG A 166 -17.91 8.15 -1.40
N VAL A 167 -16.63 7.85 -1.42
CA VAL A 167 -16.13 6.58 -0.87
C VAL A 167 -15.78 6.71 0.61
N SER A 168 -16.10 5.67 1.38
CA SER A 168 -15.72 5.55 2.79
C SER A 168 -15.11 4.18 3.07
N GLY A 169 -14.31 4.11 4.13
CA GLY A 169 -13.61 2.89 4.50
C GLY A 169 -12.51 3.16 5.50
N VAL A 170 -11.33 2.58 5.28
CA VAL A 170 -10.19 2.76 6.18
C VAL A 170 -8.87 2.95 5.44
N ARG A 171 -7.97 3.73 6.05
CA ARG A 171 -6.55 3.78 5.75
C ARG A 171 -5.84 2.80 6.68
N LEU A 172 -4.97 1.97 6.12
CA LEU A 172 -4.05 1.07 6.80
C LEU A 172 -2.62 1.57 6.56
N ASP A 173 -1.92 1.95 7.62
CA ASP A 173 -0.50 2.29 7.60
C ASP A 173 0.26 1.17 8.31
N PHE A 174 1.20 0.53 7.63
CA PHE A 174 1.96 -0.56 8.21
C PHE A 174 3.37 -0.67 7.65
N GLN A 175 4.20 -1.41 8.37
CA GLN A 175 5.58 -1.65 7.98
C GLN A 175 5.87 -3.12 7.78
N PHE A 176 6.80 -3.43 6.88
CA PHE A 176 7.32 -4.77 6.62
C PHE A 176 8.78 -4.68 6.17
N SER A 177 9.46 -5.80 6.02
CA SER A 177 10.83 -5.85 5.53
C SER A 177 11.00 -6.87 4.42
N LEU A 178 11.84 -6.55 3.45
CA LEU A 178 12.29 -7.47 2.41
C LEU A 178 13.77 -7.79 2.61
N MET A 179 14.15 -9.03 2.30
CA MET A 179 15.56 -9.40 2.24
C MET A 179 16.16 -8.80 0.97
N VAL A 180 17.24 -8.04 1.14
CA VAL A 180 18.01 -7.45 0.05
C VAL A 180 19.29 -8.27 -0.12
N GLY A 181 19.68 -8.50 -1.38
CA GLY A 181 20.92 -9.19 -1.71
C GLY A 181 22.14 -8.31 -1.43
N CYS A 182 23.33 -8.90 -1.46
CA CYS A 182 24.61 -8.20 -1.29
C CYS A 182 25.24 -7.74 -2.63
N GLU A 183 24.52 -7.90 -3.73
CA GLU A 183 25.08 -7.65 -5.07
C GLU A 183 24.91 -6.17 -5.45
N ILE A 184 26.03 -5.54 -5.84
CA ILE A 184 26.02 -4.22 -6.49
C ILE A 184 25.80 -4.49 -7.98
N GLU A 185 24.53 -4.62 -8.38
CA GLU A 185 24.17 -5.01 -9.76
C GLU A 185 24.53 -3.93 -10.80
N ASP A 186 24.55 -2.65 -10.41
CA ASP A 186 24.73 -1.51 -11.32
C ASP A 186 26.20 -1.13 -11.59
N TYR A 187 27.17 -1.64 -10.82
CA TYR A 187 28.58 -1.29 -10.95
C TYR A 187 29.47 -2.53 -10.90
N ASN A 188 30.38 -2.65 -11.86
CA ASN A 188 31.47 -3.63 -11.74
C ASN A 188 32.49 -3.13 -10.72
N ILE A 189 33.15 -4.06 -10.02
CA ILE A 189 34.16 -3.73 -9.01
C ILE A 189 35.32 -2.94 -9.63
N GLU A 190 35.68 -3.27 -10.87
CA GLU A 190 36.70 -2.59 -11.64
C GLU A 190 36.31 -1.12 -11.89
N ASP A 191 35.05 -0.86 -12.24
CA ASP A 191 34.55 0.48 -12.53
C ASP A 191 34.48 1.36 -11.28
N ILE A 192 34.20 0.77 -10.11
CA ILE A 192 34.22 1.48 -8.82
C ILE A 192 35.62 2.08 -8.55
N SER A 193 36.68 1.34 -8.88
CA SER A 193 38.06 1.81 -8.67
C SER A 193 38.45 2.99 -9.55
N LEU A 194 37.71 3.23 -10.63
CA LEU A 194 37.92 4.32 -11.59
C LEU A 194 37.15 5.59 -11.20
N ILE A 195 36.28 5.54 -10.19
CA ILE A 195 35.50 6.70 -9.73
C ILE A 195 36.45 7.74 -9.14
N THR A 196 36.46 8.94 -9.73
CA THR A 196 37.28 10.05 -9.25
C THR A 196 36.53 10.82 -8.15
N VAL A 197 37.09 10.84 -6.94
CA VAL A 197 36.58 11.65 -5.83
C VAL A 197 37.23 13.04 -5.87
N PRO A 198 36.46 14.13 -6.01
CA PRO A 198 37.02 15.48 -6.02
C PRO A 198 37.67 15.82 -4.66
N VAL A 199 38.83 16.48 -4.71
CA VAL A 199 39.66 16.78 -3.52
C VAL A 199 39.09 17.94 -2.69
N ALA A 200 38.23 18.78 -3.28
CA ALA A 200 37.59 19.90 -2.61
C ALA A 200 36.20 20.14 -3.19
N ASP A 201 35.36 20.88 -2.44
CA ASP A 201 34.09 21.39 -2.94
C ASP A 201 34.37 22.30 -4.15
N PRO A 202 33.87 21.96 -5.35
CA PRO A 202 34.07 22.79 -6.54
C PRO A 202 33.28 24.11 -6.47
N HIS A 203 32.45 24.32 -5.44
CA HIS A 203 31.71 25.55 -5.26
C HIS A 203 32.63 26.72 -4.86
N PRO A 204 32.71 27.80 -5.65
CA PRO A 204 33.51 28.98 -5.30
C PRO A 204 32.94 29.68 -4.07
N GLU A 205 33.81 30.12 -3.16
CA GLU A 205 33.39 30.96 -2.04
C GLU A 205 32.80 32.28 -2.55
N HIS A 206 31.50 32.46 -2.35
CA HIS A 206 30.84 33.74 -2.56
C HIS A 206 31.13 34.68 -1.39
N LYS A 207 31.51 35.93 -1.68
CA LYS A 207 31.56 36.98 -0.65
C LYS A 207 30.16 37.23 -0.12
N LEU A 208 30.00 37.17 1.21
CA LEU A 208 28.79 37.58 1.92
C LEU A 208 28.49 39.08 1.71
#